data_AF-A0AAV5M808-F1
#
_entry.id   AF-A0AAV5M808-F1
#
_cell.length_a   1.000
_cell.length_b   1.000
_cell.length_c   1.000
_cell.angle_alpha   90.00
_cell.angle_beta   90.00
_cell.angle_gamma   90.00
#
_symmetry.space_group_name_H-M   'P 1'
#
loop_
_entity.id
_entity.type
_entity.pdbx_description
1 polymer ?
#
loop_
_entity_poly.entity_id
_entity_poly.type
_entity_poly.pdbx_seq_one_letter_code
_entity_poly.pdbx_strand_id
1 'polypeptide(L)'
;MGKDNEVSAREVEDSNSEQITTKFSINVLQLLKSAQMQHGDYTRYRRYCTARLGRLYKSLKFKHGRGKYTRRAITESTVTEVRFLHVVLYMAERAWSHAMEKRQLPDGPNAHQHIYLIGRLRKALKWANLFSHLCAIKGDSRTSLEAEVCLQFDDFCYLLYTFHL
;
A
#
# COMPACT_ATOMS: atom_id res chain seq x y z
N MET A 1 43.69 -16.84 49.03
CA MET A 1 42.43 -17.60 48.83
C MET A 1 41.27 -16.75 49.35
N GLY A 2 40.07 -16.85 48.75
CA GLY A 2 38.83 -16.13 49.13
C GLY A 2 38.83 -14.64 48.72
N LYS A 3 37.88 -14.07 47.94
CA LYS A 3 36.50 -14.47 47.51
C LYS A 3 35.52 -14.70 48.66
N ASP A 4 34.20 -14.48 48.55
CA ASP A 4 33.32 -13.89 47.52
C ASP A 4 32.18 -13.12 48.27
N ASN A 5 31.23 -12.36 47.68
CA ASN A 5 31.26 -11.32 46.65
C ASN A 5 29.81 -10.79 46.44
N GLU A 6 29.30 -9.90 47.32
CA GLU A 6 27.92 -9.37 47.21
C GLU A 6 27.85 -7.84 47.35
N VAL A 7 27.49 -7.10 46.29
CA VAL A 7 26.13 -6.79 45.76
C VAL A 7 25.58 -5.48 46.31
N SER A 8 25.42 -4.50 45.41
CA SER A 8 24.37 -3.49 45.50
C SER A 8 23.91 -3.18 44.09
N ALA A 9 22.65 -3.51 43.81
CA ALA A 9 22.08 -3.37 42.48
C ALA A 9 21.84 -1.90 42.12
N ARG A 10 22.08 -1.56 40.85
CA ARG A 10 21.40 -0.45 40.19
C ARG A 10 20.78 -0.97 38.91
N GLU A 11 19.46 -1.07 38.96
CA GLU A 11 18.63 -1.36 37.81
C GLU A 11 18.87 -0.27 36.76
N VAL A 12 19.25 -0.68 35.55
CA VAL A 12 19.29 0.23 34.41
C VAL A 12 17.89 0.26 33.84
N GLU A 13 17.19 1.38 34.04
CA GLU A 13 15.82 1.57 33.56
C GLU A 13 15.74 1.34 32.05
N ASP A 14 14.94 0.36 31.64
CA ASP A 14 14.61 0.12 30.24
C ASP A 14 13.87 1.33 29.68
N SER A 15 14.63 2.21 29.03
CA SER A 15 14.16 3.43 28.41
C SER A 15 13.45 3.13 27.08
N ASN A 16 12.44 2.25 27.12
CA ASN A 16 11.49 2.05 26.04
C ASN A 16 10.65 3.32 25.88
N SER A 17 11.25 4.28 25.18
CA SER A 17 10.63 5.54 24.78
C SER A 17 9.61 5.26 23.68
N GLU A 18 8.46 4.71 24.10
CA GLU A 18 7.23 4.66 23.30
C GLU A 18 6.76 6.08 23.03
N GLN A 19 7.41 6.71 22.03
CA GLN A 19 6.91 7.91 21.41
C GLN A 19 5.50 7.60 20.94
N ILE A 20 4.51 8.22 21.60
CA ILE A 20 3.07 8.10 21.32
C ILE A 20 2.82 8.60 19.90
N THR A 21 3.11 7.74 18.94
CA THR A 21 3.04 7.99 17.52
C THR A 21 1.58 7.87 17.17
N THR A 22 0.92 9.00 16.96
CA THR A 22 -0.50 9.07 16.61
C THR A 22 -0.79 8.13 15.45
N LYS A 23 -1.42 6.99 15.75
CA LYS A 23 -1.70 5.94 14.77
C LYS A 23 -2.87 6.37 13.89
N PHE A 24 -2.74 6.17 12.58
CA PHE A 24 -3.78 6.48 11.62
C PHE A 24 -4.78 5.32 11.51
N SER A 25 -6.07 5.63 11.58
CA SER A 25 -7.13 4.66 11.32
C SER A 25 -7.66 4.79 9.89
N ILE A 26 -7.74 3.68 9.16
CA ILE A 26 -8.32 3.59 7.81
C ILE A 26 -9.16 2.33 7.72
N ASN A 27 -10.42 2.48 7.29
CA ASN A 27 -11.29 1.37 6.94
C ASN A 27 -11.07 0.99 5.46
N VAL A 28 -9.97 0.27 5.21
CA VAL A 28 -9.44 -0.10 3.90
C VAL A 28 -10.47 -0.94 3.14
N LEU A 29 -11.03 -1.96 3.79
CA LEU A 29 -11.98 -2.88 3.16
C LEU A 29 -13.28 -2.18 2.74
N GLN A 30 -13.80 -1.24 3.54
CA GLN A 30 -14.96 -0.45 3.16
C GLN A 30 -14.63 0.54 2.02
N LEU A 31 -13.44 1.16 2.03
CA LEU A 31 -12.99 2.06 0.96
C LEU A 31 -12.86 1.35 -0.39
N LEU A 32 -12.33 0.13 -0.41
CA LEU A 32 -12.23 -0.67 -1.63
C LEU A 32 -13.62 -1.09 -2.12
N LYS A 33 -14.40 -1.79 -1.28
CA LYS A 33 -15.70 -2.35 -1.66
C LYS A 33 -16.68 -1.27 -2.14
N SER A 34 -16.79 -0.15 -1.41
CA SER A 34 -17.68 0.95 -1.81
C SER A 34 -17.29 1.55 -3.17
N ALA A 35 -16.01 1.83 -3.38
CA ALA A 35 -15.54 2.45 -4.61
C ALA A 35 -15.57 1.50 -5.82
N GLN A 36 -15.37 0.20 -5.61
CA GLN A 36 -15.51 -0.81 -6.67
C GLN A 36 -16.99 -0.99 -7.08
N MET A 37 -17.91 -1.15 -6.11
CA MET A 37 -19.35 -1.25 -6.39
C MET A 37 -19.93 0.01 -7.07
N GLN A 38 -19.49 1.21 -6.67
CA GLN A 38 -19.95 2.47 -7.28
C GLN A 38 -19.49 2.66 -8.74
N HIS A 39 -18.49 1.91 -9.20
CA HIS A 39 -17.91 2.14 -10.52
C HIS A 39 -18.17 1.03 -11.54
N GLY A 40 -18.53 -0.18 -11.11
CA GLY A 40 -19.16 -1.24 -11.93
C GLY A 40 -18.27 -1.89 -13.00
N ASP A 41 -17.36 -1.13 -13.61
CA ASP A 41 -16.39 -1.57 -14.59
C ASP A 41 -14.97 -1.09 -14.20
N TYR A 42 -13.95 -1.87 -14.57
CA TYR A 42 -12.56 -1.56 -14.18
C TYR A 42 -12.01 -0.29 -14.86
N THR A 43 -12.54 0.10 -16.03
CA THR A 43 -12.12 1.31 -16.76
C THR A 43 -12.50 2.57 -15.98
N ARG A 44 -13.75 2.62 -15.50
CA ARG A 44 -14.31 3.69 -14.68
C ARG A 44 -13.66 3.72 -13.31
N TYR A 45 -13.45 2.55 -12.69
CA TYR A 45 -12.72 2.46 -11.43
C TYR A 45 -11.27 2.98 -11.55
N ARG A 46 -10.56 2.63 -12.63
CA ARG A 46 -9.22 3.17 -12.91
C ARG A 46 -9.20 4.69 -13.11
N ARG A 47 -10.22 5.24 -13.81
CA ARG A 47 -10.40 6.68 -13.98
C ARG A 47 -10.62 7.37 -12.63
N TYR A 48 -11.46 6.79 -11.76
CA TYR A 48 -11.68 7.26 -10.39
C TYR A 48 -10.37 7.28 -9.58
N CYS A 49 -9.64 6.16 -9.51
CA CYS A 49 -8.36 6.09 -8.79
C CYS A 49 -7.33 7.11 -9.31
N THR A 50 -7.31 7.34 -10.62
CA THR A 50 -6.45 8.38 -11.24
C THR A 50 -6.85 9.80 -10.80
N ALA A 51 -8.14 10.12 -10.81
CA ALA A 51 -8.65 11.41 -10.34
C ALA A 51 -8.43 11.62 -8.83
N ARG A 52 -8.63 10.57 -8.02
CA ARG A 52 -8.42 10.55 -6.57
C ARG A 52 -6.96 10.81 -6.21
N LEU A 53 -6.01 10.12 -6.86
CA LEU A 53 -4.57 10.41 -6.74
C LEU A 53 -4.23 11.85 -7.13
N GLY A 54 -4.80 12.36 -8.23
CA GLY A 54 -4.61 13.74 -8.67
C GLY A 54 -5.08 14.78 -7.64
N ARG A 55 -6.14 14.48 -6.87
CA ARG A 55 -6.61 15.31 -5.74
C ARG A 55 -5.68 15.18 -4.52
N LEU A 56 -5.29 13.95 -4.15
CA LEU A 56 -4.40 13.69 -3.00
C LEU A 56 -3.01 14.34 -3.16
N TYR A 57 -2.36 14.19 -4.33
CA TYR A 57 -1.07 14.84 -4.59
C TYR A 57 -1.16 16.38 -4.59
N LYS A 58 -2.32 16.96 -4.94
CA LYS A 58 -2.57 18.40 -4.80
C LYS A 58 -2.72 18.79 -3.33
N SER A 59 -3.56 18.10 -2.55
CA SER A 59 -3.81 18.45 -1.14
C SER A 59 -2.58 18.27 -0.25
N LEU A 60 -1.76 17.24 -0.51
CA LEU A 60 -0.52 16.96 0.22
C LEU A 60 0.68 17.82 -0.23
N LYS A 61 0.50 18.69 -1.24
CA LYS A 61 1.61 19.38 -1.93
C LYS A 61 2.74 18.42 -2.40
N PHE A 62 2.39 17.14 -2.61
CA PHE A 62 3.32 16.05 -2.91
C PHE A 62 3.35 15.75 -4.41
N LYS A 63 3.82 16.72 -5.21
CA LYS A 63 3.96 16.56 -6.67
C LYS A 63 5.39 16.15 -7.04
N HIS A 64 5.53 15.37 -8.11
CA HIS A 64 6.82 14.93 -8.65
C HIS A 64 7.49 15.99 -9.55
N GLY A 65 7.68 17.19 -9.01
CA GLY A 65 8.20 18.35 -9.75
C GLY A 65 7.12 19.17 -10.49
N ARG A 66 7.57 20.23 -11.16
CA ARG A 66 6.78 21.10 -12.06
C ARG A 66 7.59 21.25 -13.35
N GLY A 67 7.03 20.81 -14.49
CA GLY A 67 7.80 20.65 -15.73
C GLY A 67 8.55 19.32 -15.76
N LYS A 68 9.81 19.30 -15.29
CA LYS A 68 10.61 18.06 -15.22
C LYS A 68 10.10 17.12 -14.14
N TYR A 69 10.07 15.82 -14.43
CA TYR A 69 9.70 14.78 -13.46
C TYR A 69 10.82 14.58 -12.43
N THR A 70 10.50 14.82 -11.16
CA THR A 70 11.37 14.55 -10.01
C THR A 70 10.66 13.55 -9.09
N ARG A 71 11.12 12.29 -9.10
CA ARG A 71 10.53 11.24 -8.26
C ARG A 71 10.65 11.63 -6.78
N ARG A 72 9.53 11.59 -6.06
CA ARG A 72 9.51 11.68 -4.59
C ARG A 72 9.08 10.33 -4.06
N ALA A 73 9.91 9.69 -3.25
CA ALA A 73 9.57 8.43 -2.59
C ALA A 73 8.59 8.69 -1.44
N ILE A 74 7.70 7.72 -1.18
CA ILE A 74 6.91 7.69 0.05
C ILE A 74 7.64 6.72 0.98
N THR A 75 8.16 7.25 2.08
CA THR A 75 8.86 6.55 3.17
C THR A 75 8.15 6.87 4.50
N GLU A 76 8.47 6.15 5.56
CA GLU A 76 7.88 6.35 6.90
C GLU A 76 7.94 7.80 7.40
N SER A 77 9.06 8.49 7.13
CA SER A 77 9.26 9.91 7.44
C SER A 77 8.39 10.88 6.61
N THR A 78 7.92 10.46 5.44
CA THR A 78 6.98 11.26 4.63
C THR A 78 5.51 11.04 5.00
N VAL A 79 5.19 9.97 5.74
CA VAL A 79 3.82 9.68 6.19
C VAL A 79 3.53 10.50 7.45
N THR A 80 3.32 11.81 7.25
CA THR A 80 2.92 12.75 8.31
C THR A 80 1.40 12.77 8.54
N GLU A 81 0.63 12.17 7.62
CA GLU A 81 -0.83 12.14 7.66
C GLU A 81 -1.40 10.88 6.99
N VAL A 82 -2.58 10.45 7.42
CA VAL A 82 -3.39 9.37 6.82
C VAL A 82 -3.57 9.48 5.30
N ARG A 83 -3.57 10.72 4.76
CA ARG A 83 -3.71 10.99 3.32
C ARG A 83 -2.55 10.41 2.49
N PHE A 84 -1.36 10.19 3.07
CA PHE A 84 -0.26 9.50 2.38
C PHE A 84 -0.51 8.00 2.22
N LEU A 85 -1.07 7.33 3.23
CA LEU A 85 -1.46 5.93 3.13
C LEU A 85 -2.51 5.73 2.03
N HIS A 86 -3.50 6.63 1.93
CA HIS A 86 -4.44 6.66 0.81
C HIS A 86 -3.76 6.82 -0.57
N VAL A 87 -2.65 7.57 -0.68
CA VAL A 87 -1.90 7.65 -1.95
C VAL A 87 -1.36 6.28 -2.34
N VAL A 88 -0.70 5.58 -1.41
CA VAL A 88 -0.11 4.25 -1.71
C VAL A 88 -1.21 3.24 -2.08
N LEU A 89 -2.32 3.22 -1.34
CA LEU A 89 -3.48 2.38 -1.62
C LEU A 89 -4.04 2.62 -3.04
N TYR A 90 -4.33 3.87 -3.41
CA TYR A 90 -4.84 4.17 -4.75
C TYR A 90 -3.79 3.98 -5.87
N MET A 91 -2.49 3.88 -5.55
CA MET A 91 -1.46 3.48 -6.51
C MET A 91 -1.49 1.98 -6.80
N ALA A 92 -1.77 1.14 -5.80
CA ALA A 92 -2.03 -0.30 -5.97
C ALA A 92 -3.31 -0.53 -6.78
N GLU A 93 -4.45 -0.01 -6.32
CA GLU A 93 -5.76 -0.15 -6.99
C GLU A 93 -5.75 0.29 -8.46
N ARG A 94 -5.04 1.38 -8.80
CA ARG A 94 -4.91 1.85 -10.20
C ARG A 94 -4.03 0.94 -11.05
N ALA A 95 -3.09 0.21 -10.45
CA ALA A 95 -2.27 -0.76 -11.15
C ALA A 95 -3.07 -2.06 -11.40
N TRP A 96 -3.73 -2.59 -10.37
CA TRP A 96 -4.60 -3.77 -10.40
C TRP A 96 -5.77 -3.58 -11.38
N SER A 97 -6.55 -2.50 -11.24
CA SER A 97 -7.71 -2.22 -12.11
C SER A 97 -7.37 -2.11 -13.59
N HIS A 98 -6.16 -1.64 -13.95
CA HIS A 98 -5.72 -1.63 -15.34
C HIS A 98 -5.40 -3.03 -15.87
N ALA A 99 -4.88 -3.92 -15.02
CA ALA A 99 -4.69 -5.33 -15.38
C ALA A 99 -6.06 -5.99 -15.60
N MET A 100 -7.02 -5.75 -14.70
CA MET A 100 -8.37 -6.29 -14.79
C MET A 100 -9.18 -5.74 -15.99
N GLU A 101 -9.07 -4.44 -16.30
CA GLU A 101 -9.60 -3.82 -17.53
C GLU A 101 -9.13 -4.55 -18.79
N LYS A 102 -7.85 -4.93 -18.83
CA LYS A 102 -7.22 -5.59 -19.98
C LYS A 102 -7.37 -7.12 -19.97
N ARG A 103 -7.86 -7.71 -18.88
CA ARG A 103 -8.33 -9.10 -18.82
C ARG A 103 -9.69 -9.29 -19.48
N GLN A 104 -10.59 -8.29 -19.40
CA GLN A 104 -11.96 -8.36 -19.92
C GLN A 104 -12.06 -8.28 -21.47
N LEU A 105 -10.99 -8.64 -22.19
CA LEU A 105 -11.04 -8.76 -23.65
C LEU A 105 -11.79 -10.07 -24.02
N PRO A 106 -12.68 -10.07 -25.04
CA PRO A 106 -13.48 -11.25 -25.39
C PRO A 106 -12.64 -12.50 -25.67
N ASP A 107 -11.52 -12.33 -26.38
CA ASP A 107 -10.61 -13.41 -26.78
C ASP A 107 -9.52 -13.69 -25.73
N GLY A 108 -9.57 -13.03 -24.57
CA GLY A 108 -8.51 -13.00 -23.58
C GLY A 108 -7.25 -12.22 -24.02
N PRO A 109 -6.22 -12.15 -23.17
CA PRO A 109 -4.95 -11.50 -23.51
C PRO A 109 -4.01 -12.44 -24.28
N ASN A 110 -3.46 -11.98 -25.41
CA ASN A 110 -2.37 -12.69 -26.10
C ASN A 110 -1.05 -12.68 -25.30
N ALA A 111 -0.05 -13.47 -25.70
CA ALA A 111 1.21 -13.63 -24.95
C ALA A 111 1.93 -12.29 -24.62
N HIS A 112 1.97 -11.33 -25.57
CA HIS A 112 2.55 -10.01 -25.31
C HIS A 112 1.72 -9.19 -24.32
N GLN A 113 0.39 -9.27 -24.41
CA GLN A 113 -0.51 -8.64 -23.45
C GLN A 113 -0.40 -9.30 -22.07
N HIS A 114 -0.24 -10.62 -21.97
CA HIS A 114 -0.06 -11.35 -20.72
C HIS A 114 1.21 -10.91 -19.98
N ILE A 115 2.36 -10.80 -20.66
CA ILE A 115 3.60 -10.24 -20.10
C ILE A 115 3.37 -8.82 -19.56
N TYR A 116 2.63 -7.98 -20.32
CA TYR A 116 2.26 -6.64 -19.86
C TYR A 116 1.39 -6.69 -18.59
N LEU A 117 0.38 -7.56 -18.54
CA LEU A 117 -0.51 -7.76 -17.37
C LEU A 117 0.26 -8.19 -16.13
N ILE A 118 1.17 -9.15 -16.24
CA ILE A 118 2.08 -9.56 -15.16
C ILE A 118 2.88 -8.34 -14.66
N GLY A 119 3.41 -7.52 -15.56
CA GLY A 119 4.09 -6.27 -15.21
C GLY A 119 3.20 -5.25 -14.47
N ARG A 120 1.88 -5.24 -14.76
CA ARG A 120 0.89 -4.41 -14.04
C ARG A 120 0.56 -4.96 -12.65
N LEU A 121 0.38 -6.28 -12.52
CA LEU A 121 0.09 -6.94 -11.24
C LEU A 121 1.30 -6.87 -10.30
N ARG A 122 2.52 -7.16 -10.78
CA ARG A 122 3.77 -6.97 -10.02
C ARG A 122 3.94 -5.53 -9.52
N LYS A 123 3.44 -4.55 -10.29
CA LYS A 123 3.43 -3.14 -9.88
C LYS A 123 2.35 -2.84 -8.83
N ALA A 124 1.18 -3.48 -8.88
CA ALA A 124 0.16 -3.37 -7.83
C ALA A 124 0.71 -3.93 -6.50
N LEU A 125 1.21 -5.16 -6.54
CA LEU A 125 1.83 -5.85 -5.41
C LEU A 125 2.96 -5.04 -4.76
N LYS A 126 3.81 -4.38 -5.55
CA LYS A 126 4.85 -3.48 -5.03
C LYS A 126 4.29 -2.32 -4.19
N TRP A 127 3.14 -1.76 -4.57
CA TRP A 127 2.47 -0.72 -3.79
C TRP A 127 1.70 -1.31 -2.60
N ALA A 128 1.09 -2.48 -2.73
CA ALA A 128 0.47 -3.19 -1.62
C ALA A 128 1.48 -3.53 -0.51
N ASN A 129 2.68 -4.00 -0.86
CA ASN A 129 3.78 -4.24 0.08
C ASN A 129 4.18 -2.97 0.84
N LEU A 130 4.37 -1.87 0.12
CA LEU A 130 4.66 -0.57 0.74
C LEU A 130 3.50 -0.08 1.62
N PHE A 131 2.25 -0.34 1.22
CA PHE A 131 1.06 0.03 2.00
C PHE A 131 1.00 -0.76 3.31
N SER A 132 1.17 -2.09 3.26
CA SER A 132 1.19 -2.97 4.44
C SER A 132 2.30 -2.57 5.42
N HIS A 133 3.53 -2.38 4.92
CA HIS A 133 4.67 -1.91 5.74
C HIS A 133 4.39 -0.57 6.43
N LEU A 134 3.87 0.42 5.69
CA LEU A 134 3.54 1.72 6.26
C LEU A 134 2.35 1.67 7.23
N CYS A 135 1.40 0.75 7.04
CA CYS A 135 0.29 0.53 7.97
C CYS A 135 0.76 -0.15 9.25
N ALA A 136 1.62 -1.17 9.20
CA ALA A 136 2.22 -1.77 10.39
C ALA A 136 2.91 -0.74 11.29
N ILE A 137 3.63 0.22 10.70
CA ILE A 137 4.38 1.25 11.43
C ILE A 137 3.48 2.43 11.87
N LYS A 138 2.65 2.97 10.98
CA LYS A 138 1.90 4.23 11.20
C LYS A 138 0.39 4.04 11.44
N GLY A 139 -0.15 2.86 11.20
CA GLY A 139 -1.56 2.53 11.35
C GLY A 139 -1.92 1.98 12.73
N ASP A 140 -3.22 1.98 13.06
CA ASP A 140 -3.75 1.20 14.17
C ASP A 140 -3.78 -0.31 13.85
N SER A 141 -3.96 -1.15 14.86
CA SER A 141 -3.96 -2.62 14.71
C SER A 141 -4.96 -3.10 13.65
N ARG A 142 -6.13 -2.47 13.58
CA ARG A 142 -7.15 -2.74 12.58
C ARG A 142 -6.66 -2.43 11.16
N THR A 143 -6.09 -1.24 10.94
CA THR A 143 -5.61 -0.79 9.63
C THR A 143 -4.48 -1.71 9.12
N SER A 144 -3.59 -2.16 10.01
CA SER A 144 -2.55 -3.13 9.69
C SER A 144 -3.13 -4.45 9.19
N LEU A 145 -4.08 -5.04 9.93
CA LEU A 145 -4.74 -6.29 9.53
C LEU A 145 -5.52 -6.16 8.22
N GLU A 146 -6.26 -5.06 8.02
CA GLU A 146 -6.95 -4.83 6.74
C GLU A 146 -5.98 -4.61 5.56
N ALA A 147 -4.78 -4.06 5.81
CA ALA A 147 -3.74 -3.88 4.81
C ALA A 147 -3.08 -5.21 4.40
N GLU A 148 -2.84 -6.12 5.35
CA GLU A 148 -2.34 -7.48 5.08
C GLU A 148 -3.32 -8.27 4.21
N VAL A 149 -4.62 -8.23 4.50
CA VAL A 149 -5.66 -8.87 3.67
C VAL A 149 -5.69 -8.30 2.25
N CYS A 150 -5.50 -6.97 2.10
CA CYS A 150 -5.40 -6.33 0.79
C CYS A 150 -4.17 -6.81 0.01
N LEU A 151 -3.03 -6.99 0.67
CA LEU A 151 -1.80 -7.52 0.08
C LEU A 151 -1.97 -8.99 -0.35
N GLN A 152 -2.49 -9.85 0.53
CA GLN A 152 -2.74 -11.26 0.23
C GLN A 152 -3.64 -11.46 -0.99
N PHE A 153 -4.65 -10.59 -1.16
CA PHE A 153 -5.52 -10.60 -2.34
C PHE A 153 -4.79 -10.23 -3.64
N ASP A 154 -3.93 -9.21 -3.61
CA ASP A 154 -3.10 -8.79 -4.75
C ASP A 154 -2.05 -9.86 -5.12
N ASP A 155 -1.43 -10.48 -4.11
CA ASP A 155 -0.52 -11.63 -4.27
C ASP A 155 -1.22 -12.83 -4.90
N PHE A 156 -2.39 -13.23 -4.38
CA PHE A 156 -3.18 -14.31 -4.94
C PHE A 156 -3.57 -14.04 -6.40
N CYS A 157 -3.99 -12.81 -6.71
CA CYS A 157 -4.29 -12.40 -8.09
C CYS A 157 -3.07 -12.47 -9.01
N TYR A 158 -1.87 -12.14 -8.51
CA TYR A 158 -0.61 -12.26 -9.26
C TYR A 158 -0.23 -13.74 -9.49
N LEU A 159 -0.23 -14.56 -8.45
CA LEU A 159 0.13 -15.98 -8.51
C LEU A 159 -0.79 -16.76 -9.44
N LEU A 160 -2.11 -16.53 -9.34
CA LEU A 160 -3.09 -17.11 -10.27
C LEU A 160 -2.75 -16.74 -11.73
N TYR A 161 -2.32 -15.52 -12.00
CA TYR A 161 -1.99 -15.07 -13.35
C TYR A 161 -0.63 -15.56 -13.89
N THR A 162 0.30 -15.96 -13.02
CA THR A 162 1.61 -16.48 -13.40
C THR A 162 1.68 -18.00 -13.48
N PHE A 163 0.80 -18.73 -12.77
CA PHE A 163 0.87 -20.19 -12.63
C PHE A 163 -0.34 -20.97 -13.20
N HIS A 164 -1.35 -20.30 -13.77
CA HIS A 164 -2.51 -20.95 -14.39
C HIS A 164 -2.52 -20.80 -15.93
N LEU A 165 -1.35 -21.06 -16.54
CA LEU A 165 -1.10 -21.21 -17.99
C LEU A 165 -0.07 -22.31 -18.21
#